data_AF-A0A479NQJ7-F1
#
_entry.id   AF-A0A479NQJ7-F1
#
_cell.length_a   1.000
_cell.length_b   1.000
_cell.length_c   1.000
_cell.angle_alpha   90.00
_cell.angle_beta   90.00
_cell.angle_gamma   90.00
#
_symmetry.space_group_name_H-M   'P 1'
#
loop_
_entity.id
_entity.type
_entity.pdbx_description
1 polymer ?
#
loop_
_entity_poly.entity_id
_entity_poly.type
_entity_poly.pdbx_seq_one_letter_code
_entity_poly.pdbx_strand_id
1 'polypeptide(L)'
;MLINRNIVALFALPFMASATASELSIGAGAAYNESPYRGYNENTKAIPLISYEGDSFYVRQTTLGFILSQSEKNELSLTASWMPLEFDPADNDDYAMQQLDKRDSTAMAGLPGITTSVGEP
;
A
#
# COMPACT_ATOMS: atom_id res chain seq x y z
N MET A 1 26.52 4.55 -22.44
CA MET A 1 25.11 4.75 -22.06
C MET A 1 24.59 3.41 -21.56
N LEU A 2 24.67 3.17 -20.25
CA LEU A 2 24.20 1.94 -19.61
C LEU A 2 22.71 2.12 -19.29
N ILE A 3 21.88 1.22 -19.80
CA ILE A 3 20.45 1.17 -19.51
C ILE A 3 20.32 0.42 -18.19
N ASN A 4 20.08 1.14 -17.10
CA ASN A 4 19.79 0.53 -15.80
C ASN A 4 18.37 -0.05 -15.83
N ARG A 5 18.25 -1.32 -15.44
CA ARG A 5 16.99 -2.08 -15.44
C ARG A 5 16.37 -1.96 -14.05
N ASN A 6 15.18 -1.36 -13.94
CA ASN A 6 14.43 -1.25 -12.68
C ASN A 6 13.98 -2.63 -12.20
N ILE A 7 14.45 -3.07 -11.03
CA ILE A 7 13.96 -4.29 -10.36
C ILE A 7 13.42 -3.89 -8.98
N VAL A 8 12.12 -4.05 -8.79
CA VAL A 8 11.46 -3.98 -7.47
C VAL A 8 11.42 -5.40 -6.91
N ALA A 9 12.07 -5.65 -5.79
CA ALA A 9 12.00 -6.92 -5.07
C ALA A 9 11.43 -6.68 -3.67
N LEU A 10 10.28 -7.29 -3.38
CA LEU A 10 9.60 -7.23 -2.08
C LEU A 10 9.81 -8.55 -1.35
N PHE A 11 10.61 -8.56 -0.28
CA PHE A 11 10.70 -9.70 0.64
C PHE A 11 9.79 -9.45 1.84
N ALA A 12 8.82 -10.33 2.06
CA ALA A 12 7.88 -10.26 3.18
C ALA A 12 7.97 -11.54 4.03
N LEU A 13 8.12 -11.39 5.35
CA LEU A 13 8.00 -12.48 6.32
C LEU A 13 6.67 -12.30 7.07
N PRO A 14 5.60 -13.03 6.70
CA PRO A 14 4.32 -12.91 7.38
C PRO A 14 4.33 -13.67 8.71
N PHE A 15 3.89 -13.03 9.79
CA PHE A 15 3.48 -13.70 11.02
C PHE A 15 1.97 -13.59 11.15
N MET A 16 1.28 -14.72 11.13
CA MET A 16 -0.18 -14.83 11.27
C MET A 16 -0.52 -15.35 12.66
N ALA A 17 -1.34 -14.60 13.39
CA ALA A 17 -1.95 -15.06 14.63
C ALA A 17 -3.47 -15.18 14.43
N SER A 18 -4.00 -16.39 14.61
CA SER A 18 -5.44 -16.66 14.52
C SER A 18 -6.07 -16.61 15.91
N ALA A 19 -7.07 -15.76 16.08
CA ALA A 19 -7.98 -15.78 17.23
C ALA A 19 -9.39 -15.88 16.67
N THR A 20 -10.09 -16.98 16.96
CA THR A 20 -11.40 -17.38 16.42
C THR A 20 -12.25 -16.24 15.82
N ALA A 21 -12.55 -16.33 14.51
CA ALA A 21 -13.26 -15.37 13.63
C ALA A 21 -12.47 -14.13 13.14
N SER A 22 -11.26 -13.89 13.64
CA SER A 22 -10.45 -12.76 13.19
C SER A 22 -8.98 -13.11 13.04
N GLU A 23 -8.34 -12.53 12.03
CA GLU A 23 -6.94 -12.79 11.72
C GLU A 23 -6.13 -11.50 11.80
N LEU A 24 -5.13 -11.49 12.69
CA LEU A 24 -4.15 -10.42 12.79
C LEU A 24 -2.86 -10.90 12.12
N SER A 25 -2.44 -10.15 11.10
CA SER A 25 -1.19 -10.36 10.37
C SER A 25 -0.26 -9.18 10.59
N ILE A 26 0.95 -9.47 11.05
CA ILE A 26 2.03 -8.48 11.16
C ILE A 26 3.21 -8.98 10.34
N GLY A 27 3.79 -8.08 9.57
CA GLY A 27 4.96 -8.32 8.75
C GLY A 27 5.80 -7.07 8.61
N ALA A 28 6.96 -7.23 8.01
CA ALA A 28 7.81 -6.13 7.59
C ALA A 28 8.38 -6.46 6.22
N GLY A 29 8.48 -5.44 5.38
CA GLY A 29 9.18 -5.48 4.11
C GLY A 29 10.22 -4.37 4.04
N ALA A 30 11.08 -4.43 3.03
CA ALA A 30 11.94 -3.32 2.63
C ALA A 30 11.62 -2.98 1.17
N ALA A 31 11.40 -1.70 0.90
CA ALA A 31 11.28 -1.19 -0.45
C ALA A 31 12.62 -0.59 -0.85
N TYR A 32 13.24 -1.15 -1.89
CA TYR A 32 14.33 -0.50 -2.60
C TYR A 32 13.76 0.32 -3.75
N ASN A 33 13.95 1.63 -3.74
CA ASN A 33 13.54 2.53 -4.81
C ASN A 33 14.71 3.44 -5.15
N GLU A 34 15.27 3.28 -6.35
CA GLU A 34 15.97 4.41 -6.97
C GLU A 34 14.88 5.40 -7.38
N SER A 35 14.89 6.57 -6.76
CA SER A 35 13.91 7.60 -7.08
C SER A 35 13.90 7.85 -8.59
N PRO A 36 12.72 7.89 -9.24
CA PRO A 36 12.63 8.28 -10.65
C PRO A 36 13.10 9.74 -10.85
N TYR A 37 13.19 10.51 -9.75
CA TYR A 37 13.72 11.86 -9.70
C TYR A 37 15.16 11.83 -9.20
N ARG A 38 16.06 12.48 -9.96
CA ARG A 38 17.47 12.63 -9.57
C ARG A 38 17.59 13.35 -8.21
N GLY A 39 18.64 13.06 -7.44
CA GLY A 39 18.97 13.79 -6.22
C GLY A 39 18.40 13.24 -4.90
N TYR A 40 17.60 12.17 -4.93
CA TYR A 40 17.28 11.41 -3.71
C TYR A 40 18.32 10.31 -3.49
N ASN A 41 19.01 10.36 -2.34
CA ASN A 41 20.09 9.42 -1.99
C ASN A 41 19.65 8.29 -1.02
N GLU A 42 18.37 8.28 -0.61
CA GLU A 42 17.82 7.30 0.33
C GLU A 42 17.03 6.21 -0.43
N ASN A 43 17.73 5.14 -0.80
CA ASN A 43 17.20 4.14 -1.73
C ASN A 43 16.48 2.96 -1.07
N THR A 44 16.53 2.83 0.26
CA THR A 44 15.95 1.69 0.98
C THR A 44 15.11 2.18 2.15
N LYS A 45 13.82 1.86 2.15
CA LYS A 45 12.91 2.18 3.26
C LYS A 45 12.29 0.90 3.84
N ALA A 46 12.31 0.78 5.16
CA ALA A 46 11.58 -0.28 5.84
C ALA A 46 10.08 0.03 5.83
N ILE A 47 9.28 -0.96 5.46
CA ILE A 47 7.82 -0.86 5.34
C ILE A 47 7.20 -1.82 6.34
N PRO A 48 6.66 -1.35 7.48
CA PRO A 48 5.86 -2.20 8.34
C PRO A 48 4.57 -2.58 7.62
N LEU A 49 4.18 -3.85 7.74
CA LEU A 49 2.97 -4.40 7.15
C LEU A 49 2.08 -4.87 8.29
N ILE A 50 0.91 -4.25 8.45
CA ILE A 50 -0.06 -4.64 9.47
C ILE A 50 -1.39 -4.82 8.75
N SER A 51 -2.00 -5.98 8.95
CA SER A 51 -3.33 -6.29 8.44
C SER A 51 -4.16 -6.96 9.53
N TYR A 52 -5.43 -6.60 9.59
CA TYR A 52 -6.43 -7.16 10.47
C TYR A 52 -7.66 -7.47 9.63
N GLU A 53 -8.07 -8.73 9.64
CA GLU A 53 -9.29 -9.18 8.97
C GLU A 53 -10.29 -9.65 10.03
N GLY A 54 -11.51 -9.13 9.95
CA GLY A 54 -12.65 -9.56 10.75
C GLY A 54 -13.91 -9.62 9.90
N ASP A 55 -15.00 -10.13 10.46
CA ASP A 55 -16.23 -10.45 9.70
C ASP A 55 -16.93 -9.22 9.09
N SER A 56 -16.82 -8.05 9.73
CA SER A 56 -17.52 -6.82 9.30
C SER A 56 -16.58 -5.65 9.03
N PHE A 57 -15.32 -5.75 9.48
CA PHE A 57 -14.34 -4.67 9.38
C PHE A 57 -12.96 -5.24 9.13
N TYR A 58 -12.20 -4.57 8.27
CA TYR A 58 -10.82 -4.91 7.98
C TYR A 58 -9.93 -3.68 7.97
N VAL A 59 -8.66 -3.89 8.30
CA VAL A 59 -7.57 -2.94 8.12
C VAL A 59 -6.48 -3.63 7.32
N ARG A 60 -6.04 -3.01 6.23
CA ARG A 60 -4.97 -3.49 5.36
C ARG A 60 -3.98 -2.35 5.17
N GLN A 61 -2.93 -2.32 5.97
CA GLN A 61 -1.88 -1.29 5.93
C GLN A 61 -2.48 0.11 6.01
N THR A 62 -2.52 0.85 4.90
CA THR A 62 -3.07 2.21 4.81
C THR A 62 -4.54 2.26 4.40
N THR A 63 -5.19 1.10 4.32
CA THR A 63 -6.60 0.95 3.93
C THR A 63 -7.41 0.41 5.09
N LEU A 64 -8.61 0.92 5.26
CA LEU A 64 -9.60 0.44 6.21
C LEU A 64 -10.93 0.27 5.48
N GLY A 65 -11.73 -0.71 5.90
CA GLY A 65 -13.03 -0.91 5.27
C GLY A 65 -14.04 -1.64 6.13
N PHE A 66 -15.30 -1.40 5.81
CA PHE A 66 -16.47 -1.99 6.46
C PHE A 66 -17.26 -2.78 5.43
N ILE A 67 -17.55 -4.04 5.74
CA ILE A 67 -18.34 -4.92 4.90
C ILE A 67 -19.82 -4.64 5.21
N LEU A 68 -20.54 -4.15 4.21
CA LEU A 68 -21.98 -3.82 4.33
C LEU A 68 -22.84 -5.04 4.03
N SER A 69 -22.42 -5.86 3.08
CA SER A 69 -23.09 -7.10 2.72
C SER A 69 -22.10 -8.05 2.07
N GLN A 70 -22.08 -9.30 2.53
CA GLN A 70 -21.28 -10.37 1.93
C GLN A 70 -22.20 -11.53 1.56
N SER A 71 -22.10 -12.00 0.32
CA SER A 71 -22.78 -13.17 -0.22
C SER A 71 -21.74 -14.04 -0.91
N GLU A 72 -22.05 -15.31 -1.20
CA GLU A 72 -21.10 -16.27 -1.80
C GLU A 72 -20.35 -15.76 -3.05
N LYS A 73 -20.94 -14.81 -3.79
CA LYS A 73 -20.38 -14.26 -5.03
C LYS A 73 -20.20 -12.75 -5.06
N ASN A 74 -20.68 -12.04 -4.04
CA ASN A 74 -20.72 -10.58 -4.04
C ASN A 74 -20.35 -10.04 -2.66
N GLU A 75 -19.39 -9.13 -2.63
CA GLU A 75 -19.11 -8.32 -1.45
C GLU A 75 -19.38 -6.85 -1.79
N LEU A 76 -20.18 -6.21 -0.95
CA LEU A 76 -20.34 -4.77 -0.93
C LEU A 76 -19.67 -4.25 0.34
N SER A 77 -18.63 -3.43 0.16
CA SER A 77 -17.92 -2.80 1.26
C SER A 77 -17.75 -1.30 1.02
N LEU A 78 -17.56 -0.57 2.12
CA LEU A 78 -17.12 0.81 2.14
C LEU A 78 -15.66 0.83 2.54
N THR A 79 -14.82 1.43 1.70
CA THR A 79 -13.37 1.44 1.89
C THR A 79 -12.88 2.87 1.94
N ALA A 80 -11.95 3.14 2.84
CA ALA A 80 -11.11 4.33 2.81
C ALA A 80 -9.65 3.90 2.75
N SER A 81 -8.87 4.50 1.85
CA SER A 81 -7.45 4.22 1.70
C SER A 81 -6.66 5.51 1.70
N TRP A 82 -5.48 5.45 2.29
CA TRP A 82 -4.53 6.54 2.30
C TRP A 82 -3.29 6.14 1.50
N MET A 83 -2.85 7.01 0.60
CA MET A 83 -1.66 6.81 -0.21
C MET A 83 -0.58 7.76 0.32
N PRO A 84 0.41 7.26 1.08
CA PRO A 84 1.45 8.07 1.72
C PRO A 84 2.54 8.54 0.74
N LEU A 85 2.22 8.62 -0.56
CA LEU A 85 3.16 9.01 -1.61
C LEU A 85 3.30 10.52 -1.69
N GLU A 86 4.17 11.07 -0.87
CA GLU A 86 4.56 12.48 -0.91
C GLU A 86 5.79 12.73 -1.80
N PHE A 87 5.95 13.98 -2.23
CA PHE A 87 7.16 14.49 -2.89
C PHE A 87 7.45 15.88 -2.34
N ASP A 88 8.59 16.04 -1.68
CA ASP A 88 9.04 17.34 -1.16
C ASP A 88 10.26 17.83 -1.96
N PRO A 89 10.11 18.89 -2.79
CA PRO A 89 11.21 19.43 -3.56
C PRO A 89 12.36 19.99 -2.70
N ALA A 90 12.09 20.39 -1.45
CA ALA A 90 13.11 20.96 -0.56
C ALA A 90 14.12 19.92 -0.03
N ASP A 91 13.71 18.65 0.02
CA ASP A 91 14.54 17.52 0.47
C ASP A 91 15.36 16.90 -0.68
N ASN A 92 15.38 17.54 -1.86
CA ASN A 92 16.06 17.03 -3.05
C ASN A 92 17.33 17.82 -3.37
N ASP A 93 18.43 17.13 -3.65
CA ASP A 93 19.74 17.72 -3.96
C ASP A 93 19.86 18.23 -5.42
N ASP A 94 18.90 17.93 -6.30
CA ASP A 94 18.90 18.35 -7.71
C ASP A 94 18.08 19.64 -7.93
N TYR A 95 18.74 20.68 -8.43
CA TYR A 95 18.14 22.00 -8.68
C TYR A 95 16.97 21.98 -9.68
N ALA A 96 16.92 21.01 -10.60
CA ALA A 96 15.78 20.86 -11.49
C ALA A 96 14.57 20.23 -10.78
N MET A 97 14.82 19.38 -9.78
CA MET A 97 13.75 18.75 -8.98
C MET A 97 13.22 19.68 -7.90
N GLN A 98 14.04 20.58 -7.38
CA GLN A 98 13.62 21.67 -6.48
C GLN A 98 12.60 22.63 -7.12
N GLN A 99 12.50 22.66 -8.45
CA GLN A 99 11.54 23.48 -9.19
C GLN A 99 10.18 22.79 -9.42
N LEU A 100 10.05 21.51 -9.06
CA LEU A 100 8.78 20.80 -9.16
C LEU A 100 7.88 21.14 -7.98
N ASP A 101 6.57 21.06 -8.21
CA ASP A 101 5.58 21.29 -7.16
C ASP A 101 5.63 20.18 -6.10
N LYS A 102 5.48 20.58 -4.84
CA LYS A 102 5.28 19.66 -3.71
C LYS A 102 4.00 18.85 -3.91
N ARG A 103 4.07 17.54 -3.64
CA ARG A 103 2.89 16.66 -3.63
C ARG A 103 2.69 16.11 -2.23
N ASP A 104 1.53 16.40 -1.66
CA ASP A 104 1.12 15.81 -0.39
C ASP A 104 0.49 14.43 -0.57
N SER A 105 0.39 13.69 0.52
CA SER A 105 -0.25 12.38 0.53
C SER A 105 -1.75 12.48 0.24
N THR A 106 -2.31 11.50 -0.49
CA THR A 106 -3.70 11.52 -0.95
C THR A 106 -4.56 10.50 -0.21
N ALA A 107 -5.72 10.90 0.30
CA ALA A 107 -6.73 9.99 0.82
C ALA A 107 -7.84 9.74 -0.21
N MET A 108 -8.36 8.53 -0.25
CA MET A 108 -9.43 8.07 -1.13
C MET A 108 -10.49 7.35 -0.31
N ALA A 109 -11.75 7.48 -0.71
CA ALA A 109 -12.85 6.69 -0.16
C ALA A 109 -13.74 6.23 -1.30
N GLY A 110 -14.24 5.00 -1.21
CA GLY A 110 -15.02 4.40 -2.27
C GLY A 110 -15.86 3.23 -1.80
N LEU A 111 -16.85 2.90 -2.62
CA LEU A 111 -17.64 1.68 -2.53
C LEU A 111 -17.20 0.79 -3.69
N PRO A 112 -16.22 -0.13 -3.51
CA PRO A 112 -15.87 -1.08 -4.56
C PRO A 112 -17.12 -1.90 -4.93
N GLY A 113 -17.69 -1.58 -6.09
CA GLY A 113 -18.87 -2.24 -6.61
C GLY A 113 -18.51 -3.59 -7.21
N ILE A 114 -18.85 -4.66 -6.50
CA ILE A 114 -18.84 -6.06 -6.97
C ILE A 114 -17.46 -6.53 -7.45
N THR A 115 -16.64 -7.02 -6.52
CA THR A 115 -15.54 -7.91 -6.90
C THR A 115 -16.13 -9.32 -7.08
N THR A 116 -16.24 -9.78 -8.33
CA THR A 116 -16.54 -11.20 -8.58
C THR A 116 -15.29 -11.99 -8.23
N SER A 117 -15.32 -12.75 -7.13
CA SER A 117 -14.34 -13.80 -6.92
C SER A 117 -14.60 -14.88 -7.98
N VAL A 118 -13.87 -14.82 -9.09
CA VAL A 118 -13.79 -15.96 -10.01
C VAL A 118 -12.92 -16.99 -9.30
N GLY A 119 -13.56 -17.82 -8.48
CA GLY A 119 -12.95 -19.06 -8.01
C GLY A 119 -12.61 -19.92 -9.21
N GLU A 120 -11.34 -20.29 -9.35
CA GLU A 120 -10.95 -21.36 -10.27
C GLU A 120 -11.53 -22.71 -9.79
N PRO A 121 -11.88 -23.61 -10.72
CA PRO A 121 -12.64 -24.84 -10.48
C PRO A 121 -11.89 -25.93 -9.72
#